data_AF-A0A1F5KKD9-F1
#
_entry.id   AF-A0A1F5KKD9-F1
#
_cell.length_a   1.000
_cell.length_b   1.000
_cell.length_c   1.000
_cell.angle_alpha   90.00
_cell.angle_beta   90.00
_cell.angle_gamma   90.00
#
_symmetry.space_group_name_H-M   'P 1'
#
loop_
_entity.id
_entity.type
_entity.pdbx_description
1 polymer ?
#
loop_
_entity_poly.entity_id
_entity_poly.type
_entity_poly.pdbx_seq_one_letter_code
_entity_poly.pdbx_strand_id
1 'polypeptide(L)'
;MSLLEQFFLISVLVQIAHVLEELFTGFHKKWYAFKMPFWVFLLFELVFEGFWISVYFLQDFPNRQYFQAFFLVLMFANGVQHIVWSGVAKKYVPGLITAPIHILVFLFFYFRVLF
;
A
#
# COMPACT_ATOMS: atom_id res chain seq x y z
N MET A 1 -6.96 -11.08 17.37
CA MET A 1 -6.94 -9.98 16.40
C MET A 1 -8.30 -9.88 15.73
N SER A 2 -8.86 -8.68 15.65
CA SER A 2 -10.12 -8.46 14.91
C SER A 2 -9.93 -8.77 13.41
N LEU A 3 -11.02 -8.97 12.66
CA LEU A 3 -10.95 -9.16 11.20
C LEU A 3 -10.19 -7.99 10.54
N LEU A 4 -10.55 -6.76 10.90
CA LEU A 4 -9.90 -5.53 10.43
C LEU A 4 -8.39 -5.55 10.71
N GLU A 5 -7.98 -5.92 11.92
CA GLU A 5 -6.58 -5.94 12.32
C GLU A 5 -5.78 -7.02 11.58
N GLN A 6 -6.39 -8.18 11.30
CA GLN A 6 -5.77 -9.25 10.51
C GLN A 6 -5.49 -8.78 9.08
N PHE A 7 -6.49 -8.21 8.41
CA PHE A 7 -6.35 -7.71 7.05
C PHE A 7 -5.45 -6.49 6.95
N PHE A 8 -5.49 -5.62 7.96
CA PHE A 8 -4.55 -4.52 8.09
C PHE A 8 -3.10 -5.04 8.14
N LEU A 9 -2.79 -6.02 8.99
CA LEU A 9 -1.46 -6.62 9.05
C LEU A 9 -1.05 -7.25 7.72
N ILE A 10 -1.94 -8.01 7.07
CA ILE A 10 -1.67 -8.58 5.75
C ILE A 10 -1.35 -7.46 4.75
N SER A 11 -2.14 -6.39 4.73
CA SER A 11 -1.92 -5.27 3.82
C SER A 11 -0.61 -4.54 4.11
N VAL A 12 -0.18 -4.43 5.37
CA VAL A 12 1.14 -3.87 5.74
C VAL A 12 2.27 -4.77 5.21
N LEU A 13 2.14 -6.09 5.32
CA LEU A 13 3.14 -7.01 4.76
C LEU A 13 3.23 -6.92 3.23
N VAL A 14 2.08 -6.81 2.55
CA VAL A 14 2.05 -6.60 1.09
C VAL A 14 2.65 -5.25 0.72
N GLN A 15 2.38 -4.21 1.52
CA GLN A 15 2.92 -2.88 1.31
C GLN A 15 4.45 -2.87 1.46
N ILE A 16 5.02 -3.56 2.45
CA ILE A 16 6.48 -3.72 2.56
C ILE A 16 7.05 -4.36 1.29
N ALA A 17 6.41 -5.42 0.77
CA ALA A 17 6.83 -6.04 -0.49
C ALA A 17 6.68 -5.08 -1.69
N HIS A 18 5.64 -4.24 -1.70
CA HIS A 18 5.39 -3.23 -2.73
C HIS A 18 6.50 -2.17 -2.73
N VAL A 19 6.84 -1.60 -1.57
CA VAL A 19 7.93 -0.63 -1.44
C VAL A 19 9.27 -1.22 -1.89
N LEU A 20 9.55 -2.48 -1.55
CA LEU A 20 10.75 -3.17 -2.04
C LEU A 20 10.75 -3.26 -3.57
N GLU A 21 9.65 -3.69 -4.18
CA GLU A 21 9.49 -3.73 -5.64
C GLU A 21 9.77 -2.34 -6.26
N GLU A 22 9.20 -1.28 -5.69
CA GLU A 22 9.35 0.09 -6.17
C GLU A 22 10.78 0.63 -6.05
N LEU A 23 11.47 0.28 -4.95
CA LEU A 23 12.89 0.60 -4.74
C LEU A 23 13.77 -0.10 -5.79
N PHE A 24 13.56 -1.40 -6.02
CA PHE A 24 14.35 -2.16 -7.00
C PHE A 24 14.10 -1.72 -8.45
N THR A 25 12.87 -1.31 -8.75
CA THR A 25 12.46 -0.96 -10.13
C THR A 25 12.57 0.53 -10.43
N GLY A 26 12.89 1.35 -9.42
CA GLY A 26 13.21 2.76 -9.55
C GLY A 26 11.98 3.66 -9.74
N PHE A 27 10.93 3.48 -8.92
CA PHE A 27 9.70 4.28 -8.94
C PHE A 27 9.97 5.78 -9.03
N HIS A 28 10.85 6.30 -8.16
CA HIS A 28 11.24 7.72 -8.12
C HIS A 28 11.71 8.34 -9.45
N LYS A 29 12.16 7.52 -10.42
CA LYS A 29 12.57 7.96 -11.77
C LYS A 29 11.46 7.85 -12.81
N LYS A 30 10.49 6.96 -12.57
CA LYS A 30 9.50 6.50 -13.56
C LYS A 30 8.10 7.00 -13.29
N TRP A 31 7.79 7.43 -12.07
CA TRP A 31 6.45 7.88 -11.71
C TRP A 31 5.95 8.99 -12.64
N TYR A 32 4.70 8.85 -13.08
CA TYR A 32 4.11 9.68 -14.13
C TYR A 32 3.72 11.09 -13.63
N ALA A 33 3.47 11.24 -12.32
CA ALA A 33 3.06 12.51 -11.74
C ALA A 33 4.25 13.47 -11.61
N PHE A 34 5.36 12.99 -11.04
CA PHE A 34 6.61 13.74 -10.93
C PHE A 34 7.79 12.81 -10.64
N LYS A 35 8.99 13.32 -10.90
CA LYS A 35 10.24 12.65 -10.54
C LYS A 35 10.76 13.21 -9.23
N MET A 36 11.47 12.39 -8.46
CA MET A 36 12.09 12.83 -7.21
C MET A 36 13.47 12.20 -7.02
N PRO A 37 14.36 12.86 -6.26
CA PRO A 37 15.60 12.22 -5.80
C PRO A 37 15.31 10.96 -4.98
N PHE A 38 16.20 9.96 -5.09
CA PHE A 38 16.04 8.69 -4.37
C PHE A 38 15.87 8.87 -2.85
N TRP A 39 16.60 9.81 -2.24
CA TRP A 39 16.52 10.04 -0.80
C TRP A 39 15.16 10.62 -0.35
N VAL A 40 14.49 11.41 -1.20
CA VAL A 40 13.14 11.92 -0.91
C VAL A 40 12.15 10.76 -0.91
N PHE A 41 12.23 9.90 -1.93
CA PHE A 41 11.41 8.69 -2.02
C PHE A 41 11.64 7.78 -0.82
N LEU A 42 12.90 7.45 -0.51
CA LEU A 42 13.23 6.60 0.62
C LEU A 42 12.74 7.16 1.96
N LEU A 43 12.91 8.47 2.19
CA LEU A 43 12.41 9.11 3.41
C LEU A 43 10.88 9.03 3.50
N PHE A 44 10.17 9.28 2.39
CA PHE A 44 8.73 9.15 2.33
C PHE A 44 8.30 7.73 2.69
N GLU A 45 8.90 6.70 2.08
CA GLU A 45 8.57 5.30 2.36
C GLU A 45 8.84 4.92 3.81
N LEU A 46 9.99 5.32 4.37
CA LEU A 46 10.31 5.06 5.78
C LEU A 46 9.31 5.71 6.74
N VAL A 47 8.87 6.93 6.47
CA VAL A 47 7.87 7.63 7.29
C VAL A 47 6.49 7.01 7.11
N PHE A 48 6.11 6.67 5.88
CA PHE A 48 4.83 6.04 5.56
C PHE A 48 4.71 4.67 6.22
N GLU A 49 5.69 3.78 6.02
CA GLU A 49 5.73 2.47 6.66
C GLU A 49 5.81 2.59 8.18
N GLY A 50 6.69 3.46 8.69
CA GLY A 50 6.84 3.69 10.12
C GLY A 50 5.53 4.12 10.78
N PHE A 51 4.77 5.00 10.13
CA PHE A 51 3.45 5.40 10.59
C PHE A 51 2.48 4.21 10.68
N TRP A 52 2.32 3.44 9.60
CA TRP A 52 1.36 2.32 9.60
C TRP A 52 1.76 1.18 10.53
N ILE A 53 3.05 0.88 10.64
CA ILE A 53 3.57 -0.07 11.62
C ILE A 53 3.29 0.43 13.04
N SER A 54 3.42 1.74 13.31
CA SER A 54 3.08 2.28 14.63
C SER A 54 1.59 2.12 14.97
N VAL A 55 0.69 2.30 13.99
CA VAL A 55 -0.76 2.05 14.16
C VAL A 55 -1.04 0.58 14.51
N TYR A 56 -0.22 -0.36 14.04
CA TYR A 56 -0.32 -1.76 14.43
C TYR A 56 0.04 -1.98 15.92
N PHE A 57 1.22 -1.51 16.33
CA PHE A 57 1.81 -1.82 17.63
C PHE A 57 1.24 -0.98 18.79
N LEU A 58 0.89 0.28 18.55
CA LEU A 58 0.32 1.17 19.57
C LEU A 58 -1.18 0.89 19.73
N GLN A 59 -1.54 0.08 20.71
CA GLN A 59 -2.94 -0.33 20.90
C GLN A 59 -3.86 0.84 21.28
N ASP A 60 -3.34 1.83 22.02
CA ASP A 60 -4.06 3.04 22.44
C ASP A 60 -3.98 4.18 21.42
N PHE A 61 -3.62 3.89 20.16
CA PHE A 61 -3.52 4.90 19.12
C PHE A 61 -4.90 5.55 18.85
N PRO A 62 -5.01 6.89 18.88
CA PRO A 62 -6.28 7.57 18.63
C PRO A 62 -6.87 7.21 17.26
N ASN A 63 -8.15 6.83 17.24
CA ASN A 63 -8.85 6.42 16.01
C ASN A 63 -8.18 5.25 15.26
N ARG A 64 -7.48 4.35 15.96
CA ARG A 64 -6.77 3.19 15.37
C ARG A 64 -7.59 2.42 14.33
N GLN A 65 -8.84 2.07 14.66
CA GLN A 65 -9.71 1.32 13.75
C GLN A 65 -10.01 2.09 12.45
N TYR A 66 -10.22 3.40 12.55
CA TYR A 66 -10.42 4.25 11.38
C TYR A 66 -9.18 4.26 10.49
N PHE A 67 -7.98 4.43 11.09
CA PHE A 67 -6.72 4.39 10.35
C PHE A 67 -6.50 3.03 9.68
N GLN A 68 -6.77 1.92 10.37
CA GLN A 68 -6.66 0.58 9.78
C GLN A 68 -7.59 0.39 8.58
N ALA A 69 -8.85 0.82 8.69
CA ALA A 69 -9.81 0.72 7.60
C ALA A 69 -9.43 1.65 6.43
N PHE A 70 -9.01 2.88 6.74
CA PHE A 70 -8.54 3.84 5.75
C PHE A 70 -7.31 3.31 4.99
N PHE A 71 -6.36 2.66 5.68
CA PHE A 71 -5.20 2.04 5.04
C PHE A 71 -5.61 0.99 4.01
N LEU A 72 -6.57 0.11 4.34
CA LEU A 72 -7.06 -0.90 3.39
C LEU A 72 -7.64 -0.26 2.13
N VAL A 73 -8.42 0.81 2.27
CA VAL A 73 -8.98 1.57 1.15
C VAL A 73 -7.88 2.29 0.36
N LEU A 74 -6.90 2.88 1.05
CA LEU A 74 -5.77 3.57 0.43
C LEU A 74 -4.92 2.61 -0.42
N MET A 75 -4.62 1.43 0.11
CA MET A 75 -3.86 0.40 -0.59
C MET A 75 -4.63 -0.19 -1.77
N PHE A 76 -5.95 -0.35 -1.64
CA PHE A 76 -6.80 -0.68 -2.78
C PHE A 76 -6.71 0.36 -3.89
N ALA A 77 -6.84 1.65 -3.54
CA ALA A 77 -6.75 2.74 -4.50
C ALA A 77 -5.37 2.81 -5.17
N ASN A 78 -4.29 2.60 -4.40
CA ASN A 78 -2.94 2.48 -4.91
C ASN A 78 -2.84 1.31 -5.92
N GLY A 79 -3.27 0.10 -5.55
CA GLY A 79 -3.23 -1.06 -6.45
C GLY A 79 -3.98 -0.81 -7.77
N VAL A 80 -5.19 -0.22 -7.70
CA VAL A 80 -5.95 0.17 -8.90
C VAL A 80 -5.16 1.17 -9.75
N GLN A 81 -4.54 2.17 -9.12
CA GLN A 81 -3.74 3.17 -9.81
C GLN A 81 -2.57 2.54 -10.58
N HIS A 82 -1.84 1.57 -10.02
CA HIS A 82 -0.74 0.90 -10.71
C HIS A 82 -1.22 0.07 -11.92
N ILE A 83 -2.36 -0.61 -11.80
CA ILE A 83 -2.96 -1.36 -12.93
C ILE A 83 -3.35 -0.39 -14.05
N VAL A 84 -4.04 0.70 -13.71
CA VAL A 84 -4.45 1.72 -14.69
C VAL A 84 -3.22 2.36 -15.33
N TRP A 85 -2.21 2.72 -14.54
CA TRP A 85 -0.98 3.29 -15.05
C TRP A 85 -0.25 2.35 -16.02
N SER A 86 -0.13 1.07 -15.67
CA SER A 86 0.41 0.04 -16.56
C SER A 86 -0.38 -0.07 -17.87
N GLY A 87 -1.71 -0.08 -17.80
CA GLY A 87 -2.59 -0.13 -18.95
C GLY A 87 -2.43 1.06 -19.89
N VAL A 88 -2.32 2.27 -19.34
CA VAL A 88 -2.08 3.50 -20.11
C VAL A 88 -0.68 3.55 -20.71
N ALA A 89 0.35 3.19 -19.92
CA ALA A 89 1.74 3.20 -20.35
C ALA A 89 2.09 2.04 -21.30
N LYS A 90 1.24 1.00 -21.36
CA LYS A 90 1.41 -0.25 -22.13
C LYS A 90 2.75 -0.95 -21.85
N LYS A 91 3.23 -0.85 -20.62
CA LYS A 91 4.49 -1.44 -20.18
C LYS A 91 4.45 -1.70 -18.68
N TYR A 92 5.39 -2.52 -18.22
CA TYR A 92 5.60 -2.71 -16.79
C TYR A 92 5.91 -1.38 -16.09
N VAL A 93 5.26 -1.17 -14.94
CA VAL A 93 5.49 -0.04 -14.05
C VAL A 93 5.94 -0.56 -12.68
N PRO A 94 6.81 0.17 -11.96
CA PRO A 94 7.15 -0.14 -10.57
C PRO A 94 5.90 -0.39 -9.72
N GLY A 95 5.93 -1.38 -8.83
CA GLY A 95 4.79 -1.73 -7.94
C GLY A 95 3.68 -2.57 -8.59
N LEU A 96 3.79 -2.93 -9.87
CA LEU A 96 2.73 -3.65 -10.59
C LEU A 96 2.55 -5.10 -10.15
N ILE A 97 3.59 -5.80 -9.69
CA ILE A 97 3.48 -7.21 -9.27
C ILE A 97 2.63 -7.30 -8.00
N THR A 98 2.85 -6.38 -7.08
CA THR A 98 2.16 -6.33 -5.77
C THR A 98 0.80 -5.63 -5.82
N ALA A 99 0.55 -4.77 -6.81
CA ALA A 99 -0.73 -4.06 -6.96
C ALA A 99 -1.98 -4.97 -7.00
N PRO A 100 -2.04 -6.09 -7.76
CA PRO A 100 -3.16 -7.02 -7.71
C PRO A 100 -3.38 -7.63 -6.32
N ILE A 101 -2.31 -7.82 -5.54
CA ILE A 101 -2.39 -8.40 -4.20
C ILE A 101 -3.11 -7.43 -3.26
N HIS A 102 -2.79 -6.12 -3.31
CA HIS A 102 -3.52 -5.11 -2.54
C HIS A 102 -5.02 -5.10 -2.85
N ILE A 103 -5.37 -5.22 -4.14
CA ILE A 103 -6.77 -5.29 -4.57
C ILE A 103 -7.46 -6.53 -4.00
N LEU A 104 -6.81 -7.70 -4.11
CA LEU A 104 -7.38 -8.96 -3.60
C LEU A 104 -7.56 -8.94 -2.08
N VAL A 105 -6.59 -8.40 -1.33
CA VAL A 105 -6.68 -8.25 0.13
C VAL A 105 -7.89 -7.40 0.51
N PHE A 106 -8.07 -6.24 -0.15
CA PHE A 106 -9.23 -5.38 0.11
C PHE A 106 -10.56 -6.03 -0.28
N LEU A 107 -10.65 -6.65 -1.47
CA LEU A 107 -11.89 -7.30 -1.90
C LEU A 107 -12.29 -8.45 -0.98
N PHE A 108 -11.31 -9.26 -0.56
CA PHE A 108 -11.58 -10.36 0.38
C PHE A 108 -12.01 -9.84 1.76
N PHE A 109 -11.39 -8.75 2.25
CA PHE A 109 -11.87 -8.04 3.45
C PHE A 109 -13.31 -7.54 3.28
N TYR A 110 -13.57 -6.81 2.20
CA TYR A 110 -14.87 -6.18 1.91
C TYR A 110 -16.00 -7.21 1.88
N PHE A 111 -15.81 -8.32 1.15
CA PHE A 111 -16.83 -9.37 1.09
C PHE A 111 -16.98 -10.15 2.39
N ARG A 112 -15.93 -10.27 3.21
CA ARG A 112 -16.01 -10.87 4.56
C ARG A 112 -16.72 -9.97 5.58
N VAL A 113 -16.76 -8.66 5.36
CA VAL A 113 -17.48 -7.72 6.21
C VAL A 113 -18.95 -7.64 5.83
N LEU A 114 -19.26 -7.79 4.53
CA LEU A 114 -20.63 -7.68 4.03
C LEU A 114 -21.50 -8.94 4.21
N PHE A 115 -20.90 -10.12 4.20
CA PHE A 115 -21.58 -11.42 4.24
C PHE A 115 -21.11 -12.27 5.42
#